data_AF-A0AAN6E8C5-F1
#
_entry.id   AF-A0AAN6E8C5-F1
#
_cell.length_a   1.000
_cell.length_b   1.000
_cell.length_c   1.000
_cell.angle_alpha   90.00
_cell.angle_beta   90.00
_cell.angle_gamma   90.00
#
_symmetry.space_group_name_H-M   'P 1'
#
loop_
_entity.id
_entity.type
_entity.pdbx_description
1 polymer ?
#
loop_
_entity_poly.entity_id
_entity_poly.type
_entity_poly.pdbx_seq_one_letter_code
_entity_poly.pdbx_strand_id
1 'polypeptide(L)'
;MAGATDVDDTVETFVVYDLFRAFWTRVVGLFFREIAERNAHLIPRTGPVMFVVAPHHNQFVDPVILLMHAMRRVYFLTAAASMRRKFIGFYGRCLRGIPVERQQDLARRCSGKIFLEDRFAEPTVISGHDTRFTQEVQVGMKLMLPNSVGQARVEAIESDTRLRISSEMRELAALELLTQAGGTAYKVAPHVNQDDMYRAVYDRLNKGECIGIFPEGGSHDRTEMLPLKAGATIMALGATAANPELGLKIVPTGLNYFHPSKFRSRAVIDFGQPIDVPAELVEKYRQGGDAKRQA
;
A
#
# COMPACT_ATOMS: atom_id res chain seq x y z
N MET A 1 27.49 -24.60 9.90
CA MET A 1 28.44 -23.46 9.84
C MET A 1 27.82 -22.28 9.08
N ALA A 2 26.67 -21.76 9.54
CA ALA A 2 25.93 -20.67 8.89
C ALA A 2 25.77 -19.44 9.81
N GLY A 3 26.74 -19.19 10.69
CA GLY A 3 26.58 -18.25 11.82
C GLY A 3 27.51 -17.04 11.84
N ALA A 4 28.54 -16.97 10.98
CA ALA A 4 29.51 -15.86 10.98
C ALA A 4 29.23 -14.85 9.86
N THR A 5 28.89 -15.32 8.66
CA THR A 5 28.64 -14.47 7.49
C THR A 5 27.31 -13.70 7.59
N ASP A 6 26.26 -14.31 8.17
CA ASP A 6 24.93 -13.68 8.30
C ASP A 6 24.89 -12.61 9.41
N VAL A 7 25.78 -12.72 10.41
CA VAL A 7 25.92 -11.74 11.50
C VAL A 7 26.72 -10.51 11.04
N ASP A 8 27.80 -10.72 10.28
CA ASP A 8 28.56 -9.60 9.69
C ASP A 8 27.73 -8.83 8.65
N ASP A 9 27.01 -9.54 7.77
CA ASP A 9 26.10 -8.93 6.79
C ASP A 9 24.99 -8.12 7.48
N THR A 10 24.46 -8.61 8.61
CA THR A 10 23.43 -7.87 9.35
C THR A 10 23.99 -6.63 10.03
N VAL A 11 25.17 -6.70 10.66
CA VAL A 11 25.82 -5.54 11.31
C VAL A 11 26.18 -4.47 10.28
N GLU A 12 26.84 -4.84 9.18
CA GLU A 12 27.20 -3.90 8.11
C GLU A 12 25.95 -3.23 7.51
N THR A 13 24.90 -4.02 7.26
CA THR A 13 23.63 -3.50 6.75
C THR A 13 22.98 -2.50 7.72
N PHE A 14 23.09 -2.71 9.02
CA PHE A 14 22.56 -1.79 10.04
C PHE A 14 23.36 -0.50 10.13
N VAL A 15 24.69 -0.55 9.96
CA VAL A 15 25.53 0.65 9.91
C VAL A 15 25.17 1.51 8.70
N VAL A 16 25.01 0.89 7.52
CA VAL A 16 24.55 1.60 6.31
C VAL A 16 23.20 2.27 6.55
N TYR A 17 22.25 1.55 7.15
CA TYR A 17 20.95 2.09 7.50
C TYR A 17 21.07 3.32 8.43
N ASP A 18 21.86 3.22 9.50
CA ASP A 18 21.96 4.28 10.52
C ASP A 18 22.69 5.52 9.97
N LEU A 19 23.76 5.33 9.18
CA LEU A 19 24.44 6.43 8.48
C LEU A 19 23.52 7.12 7.50
N PHE A 20 22.76 6.35 6.73
CA PHE A 20 21.81 6.86 5.76
C PHE A 20 20.66 7.61 6.44
N ARG A 21 20.10 7.07 7.53
CA ARG A 21 19.13 7.75 8.39
C ARG A 21 19.72 9.07 8.89
N ALA A 22 20.94 9.07 9.43
CA ALA A 22 21.58 10.26 9.96
C ALA A 22 21.85 11.33 8.88
N PHE A 23 22.16 10.93 7.64
CA PHE A 23 22.29 11.83 6.52
C PHE A 23 20.95 12.50 6.18
N TRP A 24 19.89 11.71 5.98
CA TRP A 24 18.58 12.26 5.60
C TRP A 24 17.90 13.04 6.71
N THR A 25 18.09 12.67 7.98
CA THR A 25 17.68 13.47 9.13
C THR A 25 18.25 14.88 9.05
N ARG A 26 19.53 15.03 8.68
CA ARG A 26 20.15 16.35 8.51
C ARG A 26 19.59 17.08 7.30
N VAL A 27 19.47 16.41 6.15
CA VAL A 27 18.95 17.02 4.92
C VAL A 27 17.52 17.53 5.14
N VAL A 28 16.62 16.68 5.62
CA VAL A 28 15.23 17.06 5.90
C VAL A 28 15.15 18.12 6.99
N GLY A 29 15.98 18.02 8.04
CA GLY A 29 16.09 19.05 9.07
C GLY A 29 16.46 20.44 8.56
N LEU A 30 17.10 20.59 7.39
CA LEU A 30 17.37 21.90 6.78
C LEU A 30 16.11 22.55 6.20
N PHE A 31 15.16 21.75 5.71
CA PHE A 31 13.91 22.22 5.09
C PHE A 31 12.87 22.67 6.11
N PHE A 32 12.99 22.23 7.37
CA PHE A 32 12.09 22.61 8.45
C PHE A 32 12.80 23.54 9.44
N ARG A 33 12.09 24.56 9.91
CA ARG A 33 12.56 25.32 11.08
C ARG A 33 12.40 24.49 12.35
N GLU A 34 11.35 23.69 12.40
CA GLU A 34 10.97 22.88 13.55
C GLU A 34 10.11 21.71 13.07
N ILE A 35 10.41 20.52 13.60
CA ILE A 35 9.53 19.36 13.54
C ILE A 35 9.18 19.02 14.98
N ALA A 36 7.99 19.41 15.40
CA ALA A 36 7.55 19.20 16.77
C ALA A 36 7.10 17.74 16.95
N GLU A 37 7.72 17.07 17.90
CA GLU A 37 7.38 15.70 18.29
C GLU A 37 6.38 15.74 19.44
N ARG A 38 5.31 14.95 19.34
CA ARG A 38 4.34 14.73 20.41
C ARG A 38 4.25 13.25 20.73
N ASN A 39 4.21 12.94 22.02
CA ASN A 39 3.90 11.62 22.54
C ASN A 39 4.85 10.46 22.13
N ALA A 40 6.08 10.73 21.69
CA ALA A 40 7.01 9.65 21.32
C ALA A 40 7.39 8.72 22.48
N HIS A 41 7.20 9.15 23.73
CA HIS A 41 7.35 8.31 24.91
C HIS A 41 6.35 7.13 24.94
N LEU A 42 5.27 7.19 24.16
CA LEU A 42 4.30 6.10 24.00
C LEU A 42 4.81 4.98 23.08
N ILE A 43 5.86 5.21 22.30
CA ILE A 43 6.38 4.20 21.38
C ILE A 43 6.99 3.03 22.19
N PRO A 44 6.53 1.78 22.00
CA PRO A 44 7.13 0.63 22.65
C PRO A 44 8.62 0.51 22.34
N ARG A 45 9.45 0.42 23.39
CA ARG A 45 10.92 0.34 23.26
C ARG A 45 11.40 -1.00 22.69
N THR A 46 10.63 -2.06 22.93
CA THR A 46 10.91 -3.43 22.51
C THR A 46 9.67 -4.04 21.86
N GLY A 47 9.85 -5.20 21.22
CA GLY A 47 8.78 -5.90 20.51
C GLY A 47 8.40 -5.26 19.18
N PRO A 48 7.55 -5.91 18.39
CA PRO A 48 7.16 -5.43 17.08
C PRO A 48 6.17 -4.26 17.13
N VAL A 49 6.40 -3.28 16.27
CA VAL A 49 5.55 -2.10 16.14
C VAL A 49 5.15 -1.89 14.69
N MET A 50 3.86 -1.64 14.45
CA MET A 50 3.35 -1.19 13.16
C MET A 50 2.90 0.26 13.29
N PHE A 51 3.66 1.19 12.72
CA PHE A 51 3.26 2.58 12.60
C PHE A 51 2.28 2.73 11.45
N VAL A 52 1.06 3.14 11.76
CA VAL A 52 0.02 3.46 10.76
C VAL A 52 -0.04 4.97 10.66
N VAL A 53 0.52 5.51 9.57
CA VAL A 53 0.76 6.94 9.42
C VAL A 53 -0.26 7.56 8.48
N ALA A 54 -0.99 8.56 8.96
CA ALA A 54 -1.92 9.36 8.16
C ALA A 54 -2.07 10.77 8.77
N PRO A 55 -2.32 11.82 7.97
CA PRO A 55 -2.36 11.82 6.52
C PRO A 55 -0.97 11.62 5.86
N HIS A 56 -0.95 11.12 4.63
CA HIS A 56 0.26 10.96 3.81
C HIS A 56 0.36 12.07 2.76
N HIS A 57 1.13 13.12 3.06
CA HIS A 57 1.26 14.26 2.16
C HIS A 57 2.41 14.11 1.15
N ASN A 58 3.53 13.54 1.57
CA ASN A 58 4.74 13.47 0.76
C ASN A 58 5.37 12.07 0.77
N GLN A 59 5.51 11.47 -0.41
CA GLN A 59 6.03 10.11 -0.60
C GLN A 59 7.46 9.90 -0.10
N PHE A 60 8.24 10.97 0.05
CA PHE A 60 9.64 10.91 0.47
C PHE A 60 9.87 11.50 1.86
N VAL A 61 9.30 12.68 2.15
CA VAL A 61 9.56 13.39 3.40
C VAL A 61 8.89 12.71 4.59
N ASP A 62 7.65 12.22 4.45
CA ASP A 62 6.90 11.64 5.57
C ASP A 62 7.60 10.40 6.15
N PRO A 63 8.10 9.43 5.34
CA PRO A 63 8.91 8.33 5.85
C PRO A 63 10.15 8.81 6.62
N VAL A 64 10.84 9.85 6.14
CA VAL A 64 12.03 10.37 6.83
C VAL A 64 11.66 11.04 8.14
N ILE A 65 10.57 11.80 8.22
CA ILE A 65 10.10 12.38 9.48
C ILE A 65 9.77 11.27 10.49
N LEU A 66 9.07 10.20 10.08
CA LEU A 66 8.86 9.07 10.97
C LEU A 66 10.18 8.45 11.42
N LEU A 67 11.14 8.24 10.50
CA LEU A 67 12.47 7.73 10.84
C LEU A 67 13.21 8.62 11.83
N MET A 68 13.06 9.94 11.75
CA MET A 68 13.68 10.87 12.68
C MET A 68 13.15 10.67 14.11
N HIS A 69 11.85 10.46 14.27
CA HIS A 69 11.16 10.52 15.56
C HIS A 69 10.73 9.18 16.15
N ALA A 70 10.73 8.09 15.39
CA ALA A 70 10.30 6.78 15.87
C ALA A 70 11.24 6.16 16.92
N MET A 71 12.44 6.73 17.13
CA MET A 71 13.51 6.25 18.01
C MET A 71 13.95 4.79 17.80
N ARG A 72 13.43 4.12 16.76
CA ARG A 72 13.69 2.74 16.37
C ARG A 72 13.90 2.68 14.84
N ARG A 73 14.50 1.59 14.35
CA ARG A 73 14.60 1.36 12.90
C ARG A 73 13.22 0.96 12.36
N VAL A 74 12.76 1.62 11.30
CA VAL A 74 11.44 1.45 10.71
C VAL A 74 11.58 1.06 9.24
N TYR A 75 10.90 -0.02 8.85
CA TYR A 75 10.92 -0.54 7.49
C TYR A 75 9.61 -0.23 6.78
N PHE A 76 9.69 0.39 5.61
CA PHE A 76 8.49 0.85 4.89
C PHE A 76 8.11 -0.10 3.78
N LEU A 77 6.80 -0.28 3.61
CA LEU A 77 6.23 -0.85 2.40
C LEU A 77 6.39 0.18 1.27
N THR A 78 7.21 -0.15 0.28
CA THR A 78 7.58 0.75 -0.82
C THR A 78 7.10 0.18 -2.14
N ALA A 79 6.48 1.00 -2.99
CA ALA A 79 6.00 0.53 -4.30
C ALA A 79 7.17 -0.08 -5.12
N ALA A 80 6.96 -1.27 -5.67
CA ALA A 80 7.99 -1.97 -6.45
C ALA A 80 8.43 -1.16 -7.69
N ALA A 81 7.50 -0.44 -8.32
CA ALA A 81 7.82 0.49 -9.40
C ALA A 81 8.82 1.59 -8.98
N SER A 82 8.72 2.09 -7.74
CA SER A 82 9.67 3.05 -7.17
C SER A 82 11.03 2.39 -6.90
N MET A 83 11.04 1.15 -6.41
CA MET A 83 12.25 0.36 -6.15
C MET A 83 13.06 0.04 -7.40
N ARG A 84 12.42 0.02 -8.58
CA ARG A 84 13.09 -0.18 -9.88
C ARG A 84 13.77 1.09 -10.41
N ARG A 85 13.44 2.28 -9.90
CA ARG A 85 14.11 3.54 -10.30
C ARG A 85 15.48 3.64 -9.64
N LYS A 86 16.52 4.09 -10.36
CA LYS A 86 17.91 4.08 -9.86
C LYS A 86 18.09 4.73 -8.49
N PHE A 87 17.72 6.00 -8.35
CA PHE A 87 17.91 6.76 -7.11
C PHE A 87 16.94 6.32 -6.00
N ILE A 88 15.64 6.24 -6.30
CA ILE A 88 14.62 5.87 -5.30
C ILE A 88 14.81 4.43 -4.83
N GLY A 89 15.17 3.51 -5.73
CA GLY A 89 15.48 2.13 -5.40
C GLY A 89 16.76 1.97 -4.60
N PHE A 90 17.79 2.78 -4.87
CA PHE A 90 18.98 2.83 -4.01
C PHE A 90 18.61 3.24 -2.58
N TYR A 91 17.84 4.32 -2.42
CA TYR A 91 17.38 4.78 -1.11
C TYR A 91 16.48 3.77 -0.39
N GLY A 92 15.52 3.17 -1.09
CA GLY A 92 14.67 2.13 -0.53
C GLY A 92 15.45 0.90 -0.06
N ARG A 93 16.53 0.51 -0.78
CA ARG A 93 17.41 -0.57 -0.35
C ARG A 93 18.25 -0.21 0.88
N CYS A 94 18.79 1.00 0.96
CA CYS A 94 19.52 1.48 2.16
C CYS A 94 18.64 1.48 3.41
N LEU A 95 17.34 1.79 3.26
CA LEU A 95 16.35 1.73 4.33
C LEU A 95 15.68 0.37 4.49
N ARG A 96 16.16 -0.66 3.76
CA ARG A 96 15.63 -2.03 3.73
C ARG A 96 14.10 -2.11 3.58
N GLY A 97 13.54 -1.27 2.71
CA GLY A 97 12.12 -1.22 2.40
C GLY A 97 11.60 -2.52 1.78
N ILE A 98 10.34 -2.85 2.07
CA ILE A 98 9.65 -4.06 1.58
C ILE A 98 8.97 -3.69 0.25
N PRO A 99 9.38 -4.26 -0.89
CA PRO A 99 8.76 -3.94 -2.18
C PRO A 99 7.32 -4.48 -2.23
N VAL A 100 6.41 -3.64 -2.73
CA VAL A 100 4.99 -3.99 -2.91
C VAL A 100 4.60 -3.78 -4.35
N GLU A 101 4.22 -4.85 -5.03
CA GLU A 101 3.56 -4.77 -6.33
C GLU A 101 2.12 -4.30 -6.12
N ARG A 102 1.72 -3.22 -6.81
CA ARG A 102 0.35 -2.72 -6.79
C ARG A 102 -0.25 -2.95 -8.16
N GLN A 103 -1.50 -3.43 -8.21
CA GLN A 103 -2.18 -3.70 -9.47
C GLN A 103 -2.26 -2.46 -10.38
N GLN A 104 -2.45 -1.28 -9.79
CA GLN A 104 -2.47 -0.01 -10.51
C GLN A 104 -1.13 0.32 -11.21
N ASP A 105 0.00 -0.13 -10.67
CA ASP A 105 1.33 0.12 -11.22
C ASP A 105 1.60 -0.79 -12.44
N LEU A 106 0.88 -1.91 -12.54
CA LEU A 106 0.93 -2.87 -13.65
C LEU A 106 -0.20 -2.67 -14.65
N ALA A 107 -1.10 -1.71 -14.40
CA ALA A 107 -2.25 -1.46 -15.25
C ALA A 107 -1.81 -0.86 -16.58
N ARG A 108 -2.15 -1.55 -17.68
CA ARG A 108 -1.88 -1.09 -19.05
C ARG A 108 -3.16 -0.64 -19.73
N ARG A 109 -3.09 0.44 -20.49
CA ARG A 109 -4.18 0.88 -21.37
C ARG A 109 -4.27 -0.08 -22.56
N CYS A 110 -5.48 -0.50 -22.89
CA CYS A 110 -5.75 -1.41 -24.01
C CYS A 110 -6.26 -0.62 -25.23
N SER A 111 -6.26 -1.27 -26.39
CA SER A 111 -6.81 -0.74 -27.63
C SER A 111 -8.33 -0.73 -27.61
N GLY A 112 -8.92 0.15 -28.41
CA GLY A 112 -10.36 0.26 -28.57
C GLY A 112 -11.08 0.85 -27.36
N LYS A 113 -12.39 0.65 -27.33
CA LYS A 113 -13.29 1.10 -26.26
C LYS A 113 -14.27 0.01 -25.91
N ILE A 114 -14.78 0.05 -24.69
CA ILE A 114 -15.72 -0.94 -24.16
C ILE A 114 -17.04 -0.31 -23.76
N PHE A 115 -18.10 -1.10 -23.77
CA PHE A 115 -19.46 -0.68 -23.41
C PHE A 115 -20.30 -1.88 -22.97
N LEU A 116 -21.45 -1.59 -22.37
CA LEU A 116 -22.52 -2.55 -22.09
C LEU A 116 -23.58 -2.41 -23.17
N GLU A 117 -23.77 -3.44 -23.98
CA GLU A 117 -24.78 -3.44 -25.05
C GLU A 117 -26.20 -3.56 -24.49
N ASP A 118 -26.43 -4.54 -23.61
CA ASP A 118 -27.65 -4.67 -22.83
C ASP A 118 -27.32 -4.88 -21.36
N ARG A 119 -27.35 -3.79 -20.59
CA ARG A 119 -27.05 -3.84 -19.15
C ARG A 119 -28.08 -4.61 -18.34
N PHE A 120 -29.29 -4.83 -18.86
CA PHE A 120 -30.36 -5.48 -18.11
C PHE A 120 -30.40 -6.98 -18.38
N ALA A 121 -30.21 -7.38 -19.64
CA ALA A 121 -30.15 -8.80 -20.02
C ALA A 121 -28.78 -9.42 -19.71
N GLU A 122 -27.69 -8.71 -19.98
CA GLU A 122 -26.31 -9.22 -19.86
C GLU A 122 -25.37 -8.24 -19.12
N PRO A 123 -25.64 -7.92 -17.83
CA PRO A 123 -24.86 -6.93 -17.06
C PRO A 123 -23.37 -7.26 -16.86
N THR A 124 -22.97 -8.50 -17.14
CA THR A 124 -21.60 -9.00 -16.99
C THR A 124 -20.88 -9.20 -18.32
N VAL A 125 -21.51 -8.87 -19.44
CA VAL A 125 -20.91 -9.02 -20.76
C VAL A 125 -20.49 -7.67 -21.29
N ILE A 126 -19.19 -7.53 -21.53
CA ILE A 126 -18.57 -6.31 -22.03
C ILE A 126 -18.34 -6.46 -23.53
N SER A 127 -18.95 -5.57 -24.29
CA SER A 127 -18.76 -5.44 -25.73
C SER A 127 -17.68 -4.39 -26.02
N GLY A 128 -16.99 -4.53 -27.16
CA GLY A 128 -15.87 -3.68 -27.54
C GLY A 128 -15.94 -3.16 -28.99
N HIS A 129 -15.51 -1.92 -29.17
CA HIS A 129 -15.23 -1.29 -30.47
C HIS A 129 -13.71 -1.23 -30.69
N ASP A 130 -13.22 -1.77 -31.80
CA ASP A 130 -11.79 -1.82 -32.17
C ASP A 130 -10.88 -2.42 -31.08
N THR A 131 -11.45 -3.33 -30.29
CA THR A 131 -10.77 -4.08 -29.23
C THR A 131 -10.04 -5.30 -29.78
N ARG A 132 -9.03 -5.77 -29.03
CA ARG A 132 -8.27 -6.99 -29.32
C ARG A 132 -8.17 -7.88 -28.08
N PHE A 133 -9.31 -8.25 -27.51
CA PHE A 133 -9.34 -8.91 -26.20
C PHE A 133 -8.52 -10.20 -26.14
N THR A 134 -8.49 -11.01 -27.20
CA THR A 134 -7.76 -12.29 -27.20
C THR A 134 -6.23 -12.10 -27.15
N GLN A 135 -5.74 -10.93 -27.56
CA GLN A 135 -4.31 -10.59 -27.60
C GLN A 135 -3.89 -9.76 -26.39
N GLU A 136 -4.75 -8.86 -25.91
CA GLU A 136 -4.43 -7.88 -24.87
C GLU A 136 -4.95 -8.25 -23.48
N VAL A 137 -5.86 -9.22 -23.36
CA VAL A 137 -6.52 -9.58 -22.11
C VAL A 137 -6.33 -11.07 -21.84
N GLN A 138 -6.21 -11.43 -20.56
CA GLN A 138 -6.17 -12.82 -20.11
C GLN A 138 -7.22 -13.04 -19.03
N VAL A 139 -7.77 -14.25 -18.97
CA VAL A 139 -8.70 -14.65 -17.91
C VAL A 139 -8.02 -14.49 -16.54
N GLY A 140 -8.75 -13.95 -15.57
CA GLY A 140 -8.26 -13.64 -14.24
C GLY A 140 -7.67 -12.24 -14.08
N MET A 141 -7.39 -11.51 -15.16
CA MET A 141 -7.01 -10.10 -15.08
C MET A 141 -8.17 -9.24 -14.55
N LYS A 142 -7.85 -8.08 -13.97
CA LYS A 142 -8.85 -7.06 -13.66
C LYS A 142 -9.01 -6.10 -14.83
N LEU A 143 -10.23 -5.93 -15.30
CA LEU A 143 -10.64 -4.85 -16.17
C LEU A 143 -10.98 -3.63 -15.31
N MET A 144 -10.48 -2.46 -15.68
CA MET A 144 -10.57 -1.22 -14.90
C MET A 144 -11.05 -0.06 -15.76
N LEU A 145 -12.04 0.67 -15.26
CA LEU A 145 -12.57 1.88 -15.89
C LEU A 145 -11.72 3.12 -15.55
N PRO A 146 -11.83 4.21 -16.34
CA PRO A 146 -11.20 5.48 -16.04
C PRO A 146 -11.60 6.02 -14.66
N ASN A 147 -10.74 6.84 -14.05
CA ASN A 147 -11.00 7.49 -12.77
C ASN A 147 -11.33 6.53 -11.60
N SER A 148 -11.01 5.23 -11.75
CA SER A 148 -11.25 4.20 -10.74
C SER A 148 -12.73 4.03 -10.35
N VAL A 149 -13.67 4.39 -11.23
CA VAL A 149 -15.12 4.33 -10.95
C VAL A 149 -15.69 2.91 -11.04
N GLY A 150 -14.92 1.94 -11.54
CA GLY A 150 -15.39 0.57 -11.68
C GLY A 150 -14.26 -0.38 -12.07
N GLN A 151 -14.32 -1.61 -11.54
CA GLN A 151 -13.41 -2.68 -11.90
C GLN A 151 -14.07 -4.05 -11.67
N ALA A 152 -13.69 -5.04 -12.47
CA ALA A 152 -14.14 -6.41 -12.30
C ALA A 152 -13.09 -7.40 -12.84
N ARG A 153 -13.12 -8.65 -12.35
CA ARG A 153 -12.23 -9.70 -12.85
C ARG A 153 -12.79 -10.24 -14.18
N VAL A 154 -11.95 -10.40 -15.18
CA VAL A 154 -12.28 -11.07 -16.44
C VAL A 154 -12.42 -12.57 -16.16
N GLU A 155 -13.59 -13.11 -16.44
CA GLU A 155 -13.94 -14.51 -16.20
C GLU A 155 -13.81 -15.35 -17.47
N ALA A 156 -14.21 -14.80 -18.61
CA ALA A 156 -14.08 -15.46 -19.90
C ALA A 156 -13.83 -14.44 -21.00
N ILE A 157 -13.15 -14.86 -22.07
CA ILE A 157 -12.97 -14.08 -23.30
C ILE A 157 -13.65 -14.86 -24.41
N GLU A 158 -14.70 -14.28 -25.00
CA GLU A 158 -15.53 -14.96 -26.01
C GLU A 158 -15.00 -14.64 -27.43
N SER A 159 -14.56 -13.41 -27.66
CA SER A 159 -13.94 -12.96 -28.91
C SER A 159 -13.08 -11.71 -28.69
N ASP A 160 -12.50 -11.15 -29.75
CA ASP A 160 -11.78 -9.87 -29.68
C ASP A 160 -12.65 -8.67 -29.30
N THR A 161 -13.98 -8.82 -29.40
CA THR A 161 -14.98 -7.77 -29.14
C THR A 161 -15.96 -8.11 -28.03
N ARG A 162 -15.85 -9.30 -27.42
CA ARG A 162 -16.76 -9.72 -26.35
C ARG A 162 -16.02 -10.47 -25.25
N LEU A 163 -16.20 -10.04 -24.01
CA LEU A 163 -15.69 -10.74 -22.82
C LEU A 163 -16.70 -10.72 -21.68
N ARG A 164 -16.53 -11.62 -20.71
CA ARG A 164 -17.37 -11.72 -19.52
C ARG A 164 -16.58 -11.35 -18.26
N ILE A 165 -17.19 -10.55 -17.40
CA ILE A 165 -16.65 -10.18 -16.09
C ILE A 165 -17.37 -10.93 -14.96
N SER A 166 -16.66 -11.15 -13.84
CA SER A 166 -17.16 -11.96 -12.72
C SER A 166 -18.32 -11.33 -11.93
N SER A 167 -18.53 -10.03 -12.07
CA SER A 167 -19.51 -9.27 -11.29
C SER A 167 -19.87 -7.98 -12.00
N GLU A 168 -21.15 -7.63 -11.96
CA GLU A 168 -21.69 -6.36 -12.48
C GLU A 168 -21.06 -5.13 -11.81
N MET A 169 -20.75 -4.10 -12.59
CA MET A 169 -20.31 -2.80 -12.07
C MET A 169 -21.51 -1.91 -11.80
N ARG A 170 -22.00 -1.93 -10.56
CA ARG A 170 -23.27 -1.27 -10.16
C ARG A 170 -23.17 0.21 -9.85
N GLU A 171 -21.97 0.75 -9.72
CA GLU A 171 -21.78 2.16 -9.42
C GLU A 171 -22.29 3.03 -10.57
N LEU A 172 -23.07 4.07 -10.27
CA LEU A 172 -23.70 4.92 -11.27
C LEU A 172 -22.68 5.49 -12.27
N ALA A 173 -21.54 5.97 -11.76
CA ALA A 173 -20.47 6.51 -12.58
C ALA A 173 -19.83 5.45 -13.53
N ALA A 174 -19.75 4.19 -13.11
CA ALA A 174 -19.30 3.10 -13.98
C ALA A 174 -20.33 2.82 -15.09
N LEU A 175 -21.61 2.76 -14.72
CA LEU A 175 -22.70 2.51 -15.65
C LEU A 175 -22.79 3.62 -16.70
N GLU A 176 -22.70 4.89 -16.30
CA GLU A 176 -22.69 6.03 -17.23
C GLU A 176 -21.58 5.91 -18.28
N LEU A 177 -20.37 5.53 -17.87
CA LEU A 177 -19.24 5.33 -18.79
C LEU A 177 -19.45 4.13 -19.72
N LEU A 178 -20.08 3.06 -19.24
CA LEU A 178 -20.29 1.84 -20.02
C LEU A 178 -21.49 1.94 -20.96
N THR A 179 -22.46 2.81 -20.70
CA THR A 179 -23.65 2.97 -21.56
C THR A 179 -23.58 4.15 -22.52
N GLN A 180 -22.48 4.92 -22.53
CA GLN A 180 -22.33 6.03 -23.47
C GLN A 180 -22.16 5.53 -24.91
N ALA A 181 -22.76 6.23 -25.87
CA ALA A 181 -22.83 5.80 -27.28
C ALA A 181 -21.47 5.52 -27.95
N GLY A 182 -20.40 6.16 -27.48
CA GLY A 182 -19.05 6.01 -28.02
C GLY A 182 -18.16 5.01 -27.28
N GLY A 183 -18.67 4.31 -26.26
CA GLY A 183 -17.89 3.48 -25.34
C GLY A 183 -16.86 4.26 -24.52
N THR A 184 -16.18 3.55 -23.61
CA THR A 184 -15.15 4.11 -22.72
C THR A 184 -13.79 3.44 -22.92
N ALA A 185 -12.71 4.19 -22.69
CA ALA A 185 -11.39 3.61 -22.62
C ALA A 185 -11.25 2.72 -21.37
N TYR A 186 -10.36 1.73 -21.41
CA TYR A 186 -10.17 0.82 -20.29
C TYR A 186 -8.71 0.45 -20.10
N LYS A 187 -8.41 -0.06 -18.91
CA LYS A 187 -7.12 -0.67 -18.58
C LYS A 187 -7.34 -2.10 -18.12
N VAL A 188 -6.31 -2.92 -18.27
CA VAL A 188 -6.24 -4.23 -17.62
C VAL A 188 -5.02 -4.31 -16.73
N ALA A 189 -5.15 -5.01 -15.61
CA ALA A 189 -4.06 -5.29 -14.70
C ALA A 189 -4.04 -6.78 -14.32
N PRO A 190 -2.85 -7.40 -14.23
CA PRO A 190 -2.74 -8.78 -13.76
C PRO A 190 -3.19 -8.91 -12.30
N HIS A 191 -3.56 -10.13 -11.91
CA HIS A 191 -3.65 -10.46 -10.50
C HIS A 191 -2.25 -10.41 -9.88
N VAL A 192 -2.14 -9.72 -8.74
CA VAL A 192 -0.87 -9.63 -8.00
C VAL A 192 -1.01 -10.50 -6.77
N ASN A 193 -0.18 -11.53 -6.68
CA ASN A 193 -0.04 -12.29 -5.44
C ASN A 193 0.73 -11.43 -4.42
N GLN A 194 0.14 -11.25 -3.23
CA GLN A 194 0.70 -10.46 -2.14
C GLN A 194 1.38 -11.32 -1.07
N ASP A 195 1.40 -12.65 -1.22
CA ASP A 195 1.95 -13.60 -0.24
C ASP A 195 3.39 -13.27 0.15
N ASP A 196 4.25 -12.98 -0.82
CA ASP A 196 5.67 -12.69 -0.54
C ASP A 196 5.85 -11.37 0.22
N MET A 197 5.00 -10.38 -0.04
CA MET A 197 4.98 -9.13 0.72
C MET A 197 4.52 -9.37 2.15
N TYR A 198 3.45 -10.16 2.35
CA TYR A 198 2.97 -10.52 3.69
C TYR A 198 4.03 -11.30 4.47
N ARG A 199 4.67 -12.30 3.86
CA ARG A 199 5.78 -13.05 4.47
C ARG A 199 6.91 -12.14 4.90
N ALA A 200 7.36 -11.24 4.01
CA ALA A 200 8.41 -10.28 4.35
C ALA A 200 8.03 -9.37 5.53
N VAL A 201 6.76 -8.95 5.63
CA VAL A 201 6.28 -8.20 6.78
C VAL A 201 6.28 -9.05 8.05
N TYR A 202 5.80 -10.29 7.97
CA TYR A 202 5.73 -11.19 9.14
C TYR A 202 7.13 -11.50 9.66
N ASP A 203 8.09 -11.77 8.79
CA ASP A 203 9.48 -12.04 9.18
C ASP A 203 10.10 -10.88 9.95
N ARG A 204 9.78 -9.64 9.56
CA ARG A 204 10.26 -8.42 10.23
C ARG A 204 9.62 -8.24 11.60
N LEU A 205 8.30 -8.40 11.66
CA LEU A 205 7.57 -8.31 12.92
C LEU A 205 8.01 -9.42 13.90
N ASN A 206 8.22 -10.65 13.43
CA ASN A 206 8.72 -11.76 14.24
C ASN A 206 10.13 -11.51 14.80
N LYS A 207 10.94 -10.68 14.14
CA LYS A 207 12.25 -10.21 14.66
C LYS A 207 12.12 -9.06 15.67
N GLY A 208 10.90 -8.66 16.04
CA GLY A 208 10.63 -7.53 16.92
C GLY A 208 10.94 -6.18 16.28
N GLU A 209 11.01 -6.11 14.94
CA GLU A 209 11.31 -4.88 14.21
C GLU A 209 10.06 -4.00 14.02
N CYS A 210 10.27 -2.73 13.63
CA CYS A 210 9.17 -1.81 13.35
C CYS A 210 8.91 -1.70 11.85
N ILE A 211 7.63 -1.66 11.47
CA ILE A 211 7.21 -1.35 10.11
C ILE A 211 6.44 -0.03 10.05
N GLY A 212 6.59 0.69 8.95
CA GLY A 212 5.81 1.89 8.66
C GLY A 212 4.91 1.66 7.44
N ILE A 213 3.63 1.97 7.58
CA ILE A 213 2.65 1.93 6.49
C ILE A 213 1.82 3.22 6.43
N PHE A 214 1.60 3.67 5.19
CA PHE A 214 0.68 4.74 4.85
C PHE A 214 -0.58 4.11 4.22
N PRO A 215 -1.65 3.87 5.00
CA PRO A 215 -2.81 3.09 4.57
C PRO A 215 -3.61 3.73 3.43
N GLU A 216 -3.35 4.98 3.08
CA GLU A 216 -3.98 5.67 1.94
C GLU A 216 -3.52 5.11 0.58
N GLY A 217 -2.32 4.53 0.52
CA GLY A 217 -1.75 3.92 -0.68
C GLY A 217 -1.39 4.89 -1.82
N GLY A 218 -1.43 6.20 -1.53
CA GLY A 218 -0.99 7.33 -2.35
C GLY A 218 -0.73 8.53 -1.44
N SER A 219 -0.12 9.60 -1.98
CA SER A 219 0.11 10.84 -1.22
C SER A 219 -0.65 12.01 -1.84
N HIS A 220 -1.05 13.00 -1.04
CA HIS A 220 -1.80 14.16 -1.53
C HIS A 220 -1.56 15.45 -0.72
N ASP A 221 -1.79 16.60 -1.35
CA ASP A 221 -1.70 17.92 -0.68
C ASP A 221 -3.06 18.43 -0.16
N ARG A 222 -4.07 17.55 -0.08
CA ARG A 222 -5.39 17.87 0.51
C ARG A 222 -5.33 17.88 2.05
N THR A 223 -6.22 18.67 2.66
CA THR A 223 -6.38 18.79 4.12
C THR A 223 -7.11 17.61 4.77
N GLU A 224 -7.79 16.79 3.97
CA GLU A 224 -8.56 15.62 4.42
C GLU A 224 -7.78 14.33 4.15
N MET A 225 -7.92 13.32 5.01
CA MET A 225 -7.35 12.00 4.77
C MET A 225 -8.05 11.29 3.61
N LEU A 226 -7.31 10.58 2.76
CA LEU A 226 -7.95 9.63 1.86
C LEU A 226 -8.52 8.43 2.63
N PRO A 227 -9.49 7.71 2.02
CA PRO A 227 -9.98 6.46 2.59
C PRO A 227 -8.85 5.48 2.90
N LEU A 228 -8.80 5.02 4.14
CA LEU A 228 -7.80 4.07 4.60
C LEU A 228 -8.06 2.71 3.95
N LYS A 229 -7.04 2.13 3.32
CA LYS A 229 -7.10 0.78 2.75
C LYS A 229 -6.89 -0.24 3.86
N ALA A 230 -7.60 -1.37 3.75
CA ALA A 230 -7.53 -2.47 4.72
C ALA A 230 -6.16 -3.17 4.83
N GLY A 231 -5.17 -2.82 4.00
CA GLY A 231 -3.86 -3.48 3.96
C GLY A 231 -3.14 -3.51 5.30
N ALA A 232 -3.16 -2.41 6.06
CA ALA A 232 -2.57 -2.35 7.40
C ALA A 232 -3.23 -3.34 8.36
N THR A 233 -4.57 -3.39 8.38
CA THR A 233 -5.36 -4.31 9.21
C THR A 233 -5.12 -5.76 8.82
N ILE A 234 -5.12 -6.09 7.53
CA ILE A 234 -4.85 -7.45 7.03
C ILE A 234 -3.45 -7.92 7.44
N MET A 235 -2.45 -7.05 7.36
CA MET A 235 -1.09 -7.38 7.81
C MET A 235 -1.03 -7.61 9.32
N ALA A 236 -1.64 -6.75 10.11
CA ALA A 236 -1.64 -6.88 11.57
C ALA A 236 -2.35 -8.16 12.02
N LEU A 237 -3.58 -8.38 11.53
CA LEU A 237 -4.35 -9.60 11.82
C LEU A 237 -3.64 -10.85 11.34
N GLY A 238 -3.11 -10.83 10.11
CA GLY A 238 -2.42 -11.98 9.55
C GLY A 238 -1.11 -12.33 10.28
N ALA A 239 -0.33 -11.32 10.70
CA ALA A 239 0.89 -11.52 11.47
C ALA A 239 0.58 -12.13 12.85
N THR A 240 -0.41 -11.58 13.57
CA THR A 240 -0.84 -12.10 14.88
C THR A 240 -1.55 -13.46 14.75
N ALA A 241 -2.26 -13.71 13.65
CA ALA A 241 -2.86 -15.02 13.38
C ALA A 241 -1.79 -16.10 13.19
N ALA A 242 -0.70 -15.76 12.47
CA ALA A 242 0.43 -16.66 12.20
C ALA A 242 1.34 -16.86 13.42
N ASN A 243 1.49 -15.84 14.27
CA ASN A 243 2.21 -15.93 15.54
C ASN A 243 1.40 -15.27 16.67
N PRO A 244 0.65 -16.05 17.48
CA PRO A 244 -0.14 -15.52 18.59
C PRO A 244 0.68 -14.81 19.67
N GLU A 245 1.94 -15.19 19.85
CA GLU A 245 2.87 -14.63 20.85
C GLU A 245 3.60 -13.38 20.33
N LEU A 246 3.27 -12.90 19.12
CA LEU A 246 3.97 -11.78 18.47
C LEU A 246 3.94 -10.50 19.31
N GLY A 247 2.85 -10.25 20.05
CA GLY A 247 2.69 -9.05 20.87
C GLY A 247 2.72 -7.75 20.05
N LEU A 248 2.19 -7.78 18.82
CA LEU A 248 2.20 -6.63 17.91
C LEU A 248 1.43 -5.44 18.49
N LYS A 249 2.11 -4.29 18.52
CA LYS A 249 1.49 -3.00 18.83
C LYS A 249 1.30 -2.17 17.56
N ILE A 250 0.09 -1.71 17.30
CA ILE A 250 -0.19 -0.72 16.26
C ILE A 250 -0.08 0.67 16.88
N VAL A 251 0.75 1.54 16.32
CA VAL A 251 0.89 2.92 16.78
C VAL A 251 0.30 3.85 15.71
N PRO A 252 -0.92 4.39 15.93
CA PRO A 252 -1.45 5.43 15.07
C PRO A 252 -0.51 6.64 15.09
N THR A 253 -0.14 7.14 13.93
CA THR A 253 0.82 8.25 13.83
C THR A 253 0.24 9.34 12.96
N GLY A 254 0.03 10.52 13.56
CA GLY A 254 -0.41 11.73 12.88
C GLY A 254 0.77 12.50 12.33
N LEU A 255 0.69 12.97 11.09
CA LEU A 255 1.69 13.85 10.49
C LEU A 255 1.00 15.05 9.84
N ASN A 256 1.44 16.26 10.17
CA ASN A 256 0.85 17.47 9.62
C ASN A 256 1.89 18.54 9.31
N TYR A 257 1.70 19.23 8.18
CA TYR A 257 2.53 20.35 7.75
C TYR A 257 1.77 21.67 7.89
N PHE A 258 2.40 22.71 8.43
CA PHE A 258 1.75 24.02 8.59
C PHE A 258 1.68 24.77 7.26
N HIS A 259 2.79 24.85 6.54
CA HIS A 259 2.89 25.47 5.22
C HIS A 259 3.80 24.62 4.33
N PRO A 260 3.26 23.61 3.62
CA PRO A 260 4.06 22.64 2.85
C PRO A 260 4.94 23.29 1.77
N SER A 261 4.47 24.38 1.17
CA SER A 261 5.15 25.08 0.08
C SER A 261 6.23 26.08 0.53
N LYS A 262 6.36 26.33 1.85
CA LYS A 262 7.31 27.32 2.38
C LYS A 262 8.57 26.63 2.91
N PHE A 263 9.73 27.08 2.44
CA PHE A 263 11.00 26.70 3.04
C PHE A 263 11.06 27.12 4.51
N ARG A 264 11.63 26.27 5.36
CA ARG A 264 11.72 26.48 6.83
C ARG A 264 10.36 26.62 7.49
N SER A 265 9.35 25.95 6.93
CA SER A 265 8.06 25.75 7.59
C SER A 265 8.19 24.82 8.80
N ARG A 266 7.05 24.55 9.44
CA ARG A 266 6.94 23.64 10.57
C ARG A 266 6.18 22.38 10.19
N ALA A 267 6.53 21.28 10.83
CA ALA A 267 5.76 20.04 10.82
C ALA A 267 5.50 19.57 12.26
N VAL A 268 4.47 18.76 12.46
CA VAL A 268 4.23 18.03 13.70
C VAL A 268 4.10 16.56 13.36
N ILE A 269 4.73 15.72 14.17
CA ILE A 269 4.46 14.29 14.24
C ILE A 269 3.94 13.95 15.62
N ASP A 270 2.83 13.21 15.69
CA ASP A 270 2.17 12.83 16.93
C ASP A 270 1.94 11.31 16.97
N PHE A 271 2.35 10.68 18.06
CA PHE A 271 2.21 9.25 18.27
C PHE A 271 1.03 8.97 19.19
N GLY A 272 0.04 8.24 18.69
CA GLY A 272 -1.12 7.80 19.46
C GLY A 272 -0.80 6.69 20.46
N GLN A 273 -1.79 6.37 21.29
CA GLN A 273 -1.72 5.23 22.20
C GLN A 273 -1.51 3.93 21.42
N PRO A 274 -0.55 3.07 21.80
CA PRO A 274 -0.36 1.77 21.17
C PRO A 274 -1.61 0.90 21.34
N ILE A 275 -2.07 0.32 20.23
CA ILE A 275 -3.26 -0.52 20.15
C ILE A 275 -2.82 -1.98 20.02
N ASP A 276 -3.37 -2.84 20.87
CA ASP A 276 -3.26 -4.30 20.75
C ASP A 276 -4.16 -4.82 19.65
N VAL A 277 -3.72 -5.87 18.95
CA VAL A 277 -4.58 -6.60 18.01
C VAL A 277 -5.52 -7.51 18.82
N PRO A 278 -6.83 -7.26 18.87
CA PRO A 278 -7.75 -8.03 19.70
C PRO A 278 -7.83 -9.50 19.25
N ALA A 279 -7.72 -10.43 20.21
CA ALA A 279 -7.77 -11.86 19.93
C ALA A 279 -9.06 -12.29 19.20
N GLU A 280 -10.19 -11.65 19.50
CA GLU A 280 -11.47 -11.89 18.82
C GLU A 280 -11.38 -11.60 17.30
N LEU A 281 -10.74 -10.50 16.92
CA LEU A 281 -10.58 -10.15 15.49
C LEU A 281 -9.62 -11.11 14.79
N VAL A 282 -8.56 -11.56 15.49
CA VAL A 282 -7.65 -12.58 14.97
C VAL A 282 -8.38 -13.88 14.69
N GLU A 283 -9.29 -14.31 15.59
CA GLU A 283 -10.05 -15.52 15.40
C GLU A 283 -11.06 -15.43 14.25
N LYS A 284 -11.78 -14.30 14.14
CA LYS A 284 -12.62 -14.01 12.98
C LYS A 284 -11.82 -14.01 11.67
N TYR A 285 -10.59 -13.48 11.70
CA TYR A 285 -9.69 -13.49 10.54
C TYR A 285 -9.31 -14.92 10.13
N ARG A 286 -9.06 -15.84 11.08
CA ARG A 286 -8.72 -17.25 10.80
C ARG A 286 -9.88 -18.04 10.18
N GLN A 287 -11.12 -17.75 10.56
CA GLN A 287 -12.31 -18.44 10.04
C GLN A 287 -12.49 -18.24 8.52
N GLY A 288 -11.91 -17.18 7.95
CA GLY A 288 -12.01 -16.90 6.51
C GLY A 288 -13.38 -16.35 6.10
N GLY A 289 -13.65 -16.34 4.79
CA GLY A 289 -14.94 -15.92 4.24
C GLY A 289 -15.38 -14.51 4.67
N ASP A 290 -16.65 -14.36 5.03
CA ASP A 290 -17.21 -13.08 5.48
C ASP A 290 -16.77 -12.69 6.90
N ALA A 291 -16.48 -13.66 7.77
CA ALA A 291 -15.93 -13.38 9.10
C ALA A 291 -14.57 -12.65 9.01
N LYS A 292 -13.72 -13.07 8.06
CA LYS A 292 -12.45 -12.39 7.76
C LYS A 292 -12.64 -10.96 7.23
N ARG A 293 -13.74 -10.67 6.54
CA ARG A 293 -14.04 -9.32 6.03
C ARG A 293 -14.58 -8.39 7.11
N GLN A 294 -15.24 -8.95 8.13
CA GLN A 294 -15.78 -8.20 9.27
C GLN A 294 -14.73 -7.93 10.36
N ALA A 295 -13.68 -8.75 10.43
CA ALA A 295 -12.51 -8.56 11.29
C ALA A 295 -11.70 -7.33 10.90
#